data_AF-A0A2T7DQ97-F1
#
_entry.id   AF-A0A2T7DQ97-F1
#
_cell.length_a   1.000
_cell.length_b   1.000
_cell.length_c   1.000
_cell.angle_alpha   90.00
_cell.angle_beta   90.00
_cell.angle_gamma   90.00
#
_symmetry.space_group_name_H-M   'P 1'
#
loop_
_entity.id
_entity.type
_entity.pdbx_description
1 polymer ?
#
loop_
_entity_poly.entity_id
_entity_poly.type
_entity_poly.pdbx_seq_one_letter_code
_entity_poly.pdbx_strand_id
1 'polypeptide(L)'
;MVSRSFGAISSKSDVYSFGMLLLEMAGGRRNADPDAGSSGQAYYPSLVYGQLTGEQVGEISEDVDMHELEKKLCVVGLWCIQMKPRDRPTMSEVIEMLEGDADALQMPPRPFFCDEEMLPEVASYSLSSELNVIEEER
;
A
#
# COMPACT_ATOMS: atom_id res chain seq x y z
N MET A 1 6.30 16.84 -5.25
CA MET A 1 6.38 15.84 -6.33
C MET A 1 4.99 15.22 -6.46
N VAL A 2 4.18 15.67 -7.42
CA VAL A 2 2.85 15.06 -7.66
C VAL A 2 3.09 13.81 -8.50
N SER A 3 3.05 12.65 -7.87
CA SER A 3 3.13 11.39 -8.60
C SER A 3 1.87 11.24 -9.45
N ARG A 4 2.01 11.32 -10.78
CA ARG A 4 0.92 11.05 -11.73
C ARG A 4 0.54 9.56 -11.78
N SER A 5 1.16 8.70 -10.98
CA SER A 5 0.91 7.26 -10.96
C SER A 5 -0.31 6.82 -10.14
N PHE A 6 -0.90 7.69 -9.31
CA PHE A 6 -2.18 7.38 -8.63
C PHE A 6 -3.41 7.47 -9.56
N GLY A 7 -3.20 7.78 -10.84
CA GLY A 7 -4.21 7.70 -11.89
C GLY A 7 -5.12 8.92 -11.96
N ALA A 8 -5.77 9.09 -13.11
CA ALA A 8 -6.83 10.07 -13.28
C ALA A 8 -8.03 9.75 -12.38
N ILE A 9 -8.81 10.77 -12.04
CA ILE A 9 -10.08 10.62 -11.33
C ILE A 9 -10.94 9.60 -12.07
N SER A 10 -11.28 8.51 -11.40
CA SER A 10 -12.01 7.38 -11.97
C SER A 10 -12.69 6.57 -10.87
N SER A 11 -13.63 5.71 -11.25
CA SER A 11 -14.21 4.74 -10.32
C SER A 11 -13.15 3.86 -9.64
N LYS A 12 -12.03 3.58 -10.33
CA LYS A 12 -10.91 2.81 -9.75
C LYS A 12 -10.09 3.60 -8.73
N SER A 13 -9.99 4.93 -8.85
CA SER A 13 -9.38 5.76 -7.79
C SER A 13 -10.25 5.82 -6.53
N ASP A 14 -11.58 5.78 -6.71
CA ASP A 14 -12.53 5.72 -5.60
C ASP A 14 -12.43 4.37 -4.86
N VAL A 15 -12.35 3.25 -5.60
CA VAL A 15 -12.10 1.91 -5.03
C VAL A 15 -10.81 1.88 -4.21
N TYR A 16 -9.73 2.48 -4.71
CA TYR A 16 -8.46 2.55 -3.95
C TYR A 16 -8.64 3.31 -2.64
N SER A 17 -9.25 4.48 -2.69
CA SER A 17 -9.48 5.31 -1.50
C SER A 17 -10.40 4.61 -0.49
N PHE A 18 -11.40 3.87 -0.98
CA PHE A 18 -12.24 3.03 -0.15
C PHE A 18 -11.44 1.90 0.52
N GLY A 19 -10.55 1.23 -0.22
CA GLY A 19 -9.67 0.20 0.33
C GLY A 19 -8.75 0.71 1.44
N MET A 20 -8.20 1.92 1.25
CA MET A 20 -7.43 2.60 2.30
C MET A 20 -8.29 2.84 3.54
N LEU A 21 -9.51 3.35 3.37
CA LEU A 21 -10.45 3.58 4.48
C LEU A 21 -10.79 2.28 5.22
N LEU A 22 -11.05 1.18 4.51
CA LEU A 22 -11.31 -0.13 5.14
C LEU A 22 -10.17 -0.55 6.06
N LEU A 23 -8.92 -0.36 5.63
CA LEU A 23 -7.75 -0.69 6.43
C LEU A 23 -7.62 0.21 7.66
N GLU A 24 -7.90 1.51 7.55
CA GLU A 24 -7.89 2.39 8.73
C GLU A 24 -8.99 2.05 9.73
N MET A 25 -10.17 1.66 9.23
CA MET A 25 -11.28 1.23 10.08
C MET A 25 -10.97 -0.09 10.78
N ALA A 26 -10.43 -1.08 10.07
CA ALA A 26 -10.06 -2.36 10.65
C ALA A 26 -8.92 -2.23 11.67
N GLY A 27 -7.94 -1.36 11.39
CA GLY A 27 -6.79 -1.16 12.27
C GLY A 27 -6.98 -0.15 13.39
N GLY A 28 -8.03 0.68 13.34
CA GLY A 28 -8.23 1.79 14.27
C GLY A 28 -7.09 2.82 14.27
N ARG A 29 -6.28 2.87 13.21
CA ARG A 29 -5.06 3.69 13.08
C ARG A 29 -4.90 4.21 11.66
N ARG A 30 -4.12 5.29 11.50
CA ARG A 30 -3.77 5.82 10.18
C ARG A 30 -2.91 4.83 9.40
N ASN A 31 -3.12 4.77 8.08
CA ASN A 31 -2.34 3.88 7.21
C ASN A 31 -0.86 4.27 7.10
N ALA A 32 -0.60 5.58 7.12
CA ALA A 32 0.74 6.17 7.16
C ALA A 32 0.80 7.13 8.34
N ASP A 33 1.89 7.09 9.10
CA ASP A 33 2.11 8.06 10.17
C ASP A 33 2.93 9.25 9.64
N PRO A 34 2.34 10.45 9.51
CA PRO A 34 3.06 11.65 9.07
C PRO A 34 4.15 12.11 10.05
N ASP A 35 4.06 11.71 11.33
CA ASP A 35 5.00 12.10 12.37
C ASP A 35 6.16 11.09 12.54
N ALA A 36 6.10 9.97 11.82
CA ALA A 36 7.17 8.98 11.75
C ALA A 36 8.31 9.49 10.85
N GLY A 37 9.06 10.48 11.33
CA GLY A 37 10.19 11.04 10.62
C GLY A 37 11.27 9.98 10.38
N SER A 38 11.39 9.47 9.16
CA SER A 38 12.45 8.53 8.67
C SER A 38 12.70 7.25 9.49
N SER A 39 12.08 7.10 10.67
CA SER A 39 12.36 6.07 11.65
C SER A 39 11.33 4.96 11.52
N GLY A 40 11.47 4.15 10.47
CA GLY A 40 11.14 2.72 10.48
C GLY A 40 9.72 2.26 10.86
N GLN A 41 8.74 3.14 11.11
CA GLN A 41 7.37 2.70 11.31
C GLN A 41 6.82 2.25 9.96
N ALA A 42 6.54 0.95 9.89
CA ALA A 42 6.09 0.31 8.68
C ALA A 42 4.69 0.79 8.29
N TYR A 43 4.53 1.03 7.00
CA TYR A 43 3.24 1.30 6.37
C TYR A 43 2.22 0.23 6.75
N TYR A 44 1.08 0.64 7.31
CA TYR A 44 0.15 -0.30 7.94
C TYR A 44 -0.37 -1.38 6.97
N PRO A 45 -0.76 -1.06 5.72
CA PRO A 45 -1.14 -2.10 4.77
C PRO A 45 -0.06 -3.16 4.51
N SER A 46 1.24 -2.79 4.54
CA SER A 46 2.34 -3.76 4.41
C SER A 46 2.43 -4.68 5.64
N LEU A 47 2.21 -4.13 6.83
CA LEU A 47 2.16 -4.91 8.08
C LEU A 47 0.99 -5.90 8.07
N VAL A 48 -0.21 -5.46 7.67
CA VAL A 48 -1.39 -6.32 7.60
C VAL A 48 -1.17 -7.45 6.60
N TYR A 49 -0.62 -7.15 5.43
CA TYR A 49 -0.30 -8.17 4.43
C TYR A 49 0.63 -9.24 5.00
N GLY A 50 1.75 -8.85 5.62
CA GLY A 50 2.71 -9.80 6.19
C GLY A 50 2.17 -10.60 7.38
N GLN A 51 1.24 -10.04 8.16
CA GLN A 51 0.54 -10.76 9.23
C GLN A 51 -0.39 -11.83 8.65
N LEU A 52 -1.16 -11.48 7.61
CA LEU A 52 -2.11 -12.38 6.95
C LEU A 52 -1.45 -13.51 6.16
N THR A 53 -0.27 -13.28 5.58
CA THR A 53 0.48 -14.30 4.82
C THR A 53 1.43 -15.13 5.69
N GLY A 54 1.65 -14.72 6.95
CA GLY A 54 2.65 -15.34 7.82
C GLY A 54 4.11 -15.03 7.42
N GLU A 55 4.34 -14.03 6.55
CA GLU A 55 5.67 -13.60 6.12
C GLU A 55 6.44 -12.83 7.21
N GLN A 56 5.76 -12.30 8.23
CA GLN A 56 6.42 -11.66 9.37
C GLN A 56 6.94 -12.69 10.37
N VAL A 57 8.18 -13.16 10.14
CA VAL A 57 8.94 -13.96 11.11
C VAL A 57 9.72 -13.00 12.02
N GLY A 58 9.08 -12.50 13.08
CA GLY A 58 9.71 -11.58 14.03
C GLY A 58 8.82 -11.25 15.24
N GLU A 59 9.01 -12.00 16.32
CA GLU A 59 8.72 -11.67 17.73
C GLU A 59 7.31 -11.23 18.17
N ILE A 60 6.27 -11.40 17.35
CA ILE A 60 4.88 -11.44 17.84
C ILE A 60 4.16 -12.60 17.14
N SER A 61 4.67 -13.80 17.36
CA SER A 61 3.90 -15.01 17.10
C SER A 61 3.20 -15.35 18.40
N GLU A 62 1.90 -15.06 18.44
CA GLU A 62 0.82 -15.73 19.17
C GLU A 62 -0.30 -14.73 19.41
N ASP A 63 -1.35 -14.84 18.59
CA ASP A 63 -2.71 -14.39 18.92
C ASP A 63 -2.99 -12.88 18.92
N VAL A 64 -2.61 -12.18 17.84
CA VAL A 64 -3.51 -11.09 17.41
C VAL A 64 -4.72 -11.80 16.80
N ASP A 65 -5.69 -12.14 17.65
CA ASP A 65 -7.00 -12.65 17.28
C ASP A 65 -7.73 -11.54 16.52
N MET A 66 -7.32 -11.33 15.27
CA MET A 66 -7.98 -10.41 14.37
C MET A 66 -9.36 -11.00 14.12
N HIS A 67 -10.38 -10.30 14.62
CA HIS A 67 -11.75 -10.76 14.52
C HIS A 67 -12.09 -11.05 13.06
N GLU A 68 -12.91 -12.07 12.78
CA GLU A 68 -13.22 -12.52 11.43
C GLU A 68 -13.66 -11.37 10.50
N LEU A 69 -14.41 -10.41 11.05
CA LEU A 69 -14.79 -9.19 10.35
C LEU A 69 -13.59 -8.30 9.99
N GLU A 70 -12.67 -8.07 10.93
CA GLU A 70 -11.46 -7.28 10.69
C GLU A 70 -10.59 -7.94 9.62
N LYS A 71 -10.43 -9.27 9.71
CA LYS A 71 -9.74 -10.06 8.69
C LYS A 71 -10.36 -9.86 7.31
N LYS A 72 -11.68 -9.95 7.21
CA LYS A 72 -12.41 -9.74 5.95
C LYS A 72 -12.19 -8.33 5.41
N LEU A 73 -12.33 -7.30 6.25
CA LEU A 73 -12.10 -5.90 5.86
C LEU A 73 -10.67 -5.68 5.38
N CYS A 74 -9.69 -6.29 6.04
CA CYS A 74 -8.29 -6.25 5.64
C CYS A 74 -8.05 -6.89 4.27
N VAL A 75 -8.56 -8.11 4.04
CA VAL A 75 -8.41 -8.81 2.76
C VAL A 75 -9.07 -8.03 1.62
N VAL A 76 -10.31 -7.56 1.81
CA VAL A 76 -11.01 -6.72 0.82
C VAL A 76 -10.26 -5.40 0.59
N GLY A 77 -9.80 -4.75 1.64
CA GLY A 77 -8.99 -3.54 1.57
C GLY A 77 -7.72 -3.75 0.72
N LEU A 78 -7.01 -4.86 0.93
CA LEU A 78 -5.81 -5.22 0.18
C LEU A 78 -6.08 -5.47 -1.32
N TRP A 79 -7.25 -6.02 -1.69
CA TRP A 79 -7.68 -6.13 -3.09
C TRP A 79 -7.97 -4.76 -3.71
N CYS A 80 -8.58 -3.84 -2.95
CA CYS A 80 -8.92 -2.50 -3.41
C CYS A 80 -7.70 -1.61 -3.66
N ILE A 81 -6.61 -1.77 -2.90
CA ILE A 81 -5.43 -0.91 -2.96
C ILE A 81 -4.34 -1.39 -3.94
N GLN A 82 -4.66 -2.30 -4.85
CA GLN A 82 -3.71 -2.75 -5.87
C GLN A 82 -3.19 -1.57 -6.70
N MET A 83 -1.89 -1.57 -7.01
CA MET A 83 -1.24 -0.46 -7.70
C MET A 83 -1.81 -0.24 -9.10
N LYS A 84 -2.05 -1.33 -9.84
CA LYS A 84 -2.63 -1.27 -11.19
C LYS A 84 -4.16 -1.14 -11.07
N PRO A 85 -4.79 -0.07 -11.62
CA PRO A 85 -6.24 0.12 -11.51
C PRO A 85 -7.09 -1.03 -12.05
N ARG A 86 -6.57 -1.77 -13.05
CA ARG A 86 -7.25 -2.93 -13.64
C ARG A 86 -7.28 -4.16 -12.73
N ASP A 87 -6.35 -4.25 -11.78
CA ASP A 87 -6.23 -5.38 -10.85
C ASP A 87 -7.09 -5.14 -9.59
N ARG A 88 -7.61 -3.91 -9.40
CA ARG A 88 -8.60 -3.60 -8.35
C ARG A 88 -9.95 -4.19 -8.77
N PRO A 89 -10.78 -4.66 -7.83
CA PRO A 89 -12.17 -5.03 -8.11
C PRO A 89 -13.01 -3.81 -8.54
N THR A 90 -14.21 -4.07 -9.02
CA THR A 90 -15.30 -3.10 -9.14
C THR A 90 -16.02 -2.95 -7.80
N MET A 91 -16.74 -1.85 -7.59
CA MET A 91 -17.48 -1.65 -6.33
C MET A 91 -18.55 -2.73 -6.09
N SER A 92 -19.14 -3.29 -7.15
CA SER A 92 -20.08 -4.41 -7.03
C SER A 92 -19.39 -5.67 -6.49
N GLU A 93 -18.24 -6.03 -7.05
CA GLU A 93 -17.43 -7.16 -6.55
C GLU A 93 -16.98 -6.91 -5.10
N VAL A 94 -16.61 -5.68 -4.75
CA VAL A 94 -16.27 -5.32 -3.36
C VAL A 94 -17.43 -5.58 -2.39
N ILE A 95 -18.66 -5.22 -2.78
CA ILE A 95 -19.85 -5.49 -1.96
C ILE A 95 -20.07 -7.00 -1.83
N GLU A 96 -19.98 -7.75 -2.93
CA GLU A 96 -20.11 -9.21 -2.91
C GLU A 96 -19.08 -9.86 -1.99
N MET A 97 -17.82 -9.38 -2.00
CA MET A 97 -16.77 -9.86 -1.11
C MET A 97 -17.07 -9.53 0.37
N LEU A 98 -17.67 -8.37 0.66
CA LEU A 98 -18.02 -7.95 2.03
C LEU A 98 -19.23 -8.71 2.59
N GLU A 99 -20.23 -9.00 1.74
CA GLU A 99 -21.43 -9.75 2.10
C GLU A 99 -21.18 -11.27 2.15
N GLY A 100 -20.19 -11.75 1.39
CA GLY A 100 -19.79 -13.16 1.33
C GLY A 100 -19.05 -13.68 2.57
N ASP A 101 -18.68 -14.95 2.53
CA ASP A 101 -17.93 -15.62 3.60
C ASP A 101 -16.46 -15.16 3.62
N ALA A 102 -15.90 -14.94 4.81
CA ALA A 102 -14.49 -14.57 4.98
C ALA A 102 -13.55 -15.68 4.46
N ASP A 103 -13.93 -16.94 4.65
CA ASP A 103 -13.10 -18.10 4.29
C ASP A 103 -13.06 -18.36 2.78
N ALA A 104 -13.98 -17.77 2.02
CA ALA A 104 -14.00 -17.86 0.56
C ALA A 104 -13.02 -16.86 -0.11
N LEU A 105 -12.53 -15.86 0.63
CA LEU A 105 -11.66 -14.82 0.09
C LEU A 105 -10.20 -15.28 0.07
N GLN A 106 -9.60 -15.24 -1.11
CA GLN A 106 -8.16 -15.47 -1.27
C GLN A 106 -7.37 -14.18 -1.05
N MET A 107 -6.13 -14.32 -0.59
CA MET A 107 -5.22 -13.19 -0.47
C MET A 107 -4.92 -12.58 -1.86
N PRO A 108 -4.98 -11.25 -2.02
CA PRO A 108 -4.56 -10.60 -3.25
C PRO A 108 -3.05 -10.73 -3.45
N PRO A 109 -2.55 -10.47 -4.68
CA PRO A 109 -1.13 -10.20 -4.89
C PRO A 109 -0.63 -9.08 -3.99
N ARG A 110 0.65 -9.11 -3.61
CA ARG A 110 1.25 -8.08 -2.76
C ARG A 110 1.08 -6.70 -3.42
N PRO A 111 0.37 -5.75 -2.77
CA PRO A 111 0.08 -4.47 -3.40
C PRO A 111 1.28 -3.53 -3.47
N PHE A 112 2.43 -3.86 -2.84
CA PHE A 112 3.59 -2.96 -2.72
C PHE A 112 4.82 -3.53 -3.41
N PHE A 113 5.56 -2.67 -4.11
CA PHE A 113 6.97 -2.91 -4.40
C PHE A 113 7.79 -2.36 -3.24
N CYS A 114 8.17 -3.23 -2.31
CA CYS A 114 9.42 -3.07 -1.56
C CYS A 114 10.21 -4.38 -1.69
N ASP A 115 10.43 -4.79 -2.95
CA ASP A 115 11.44 -5.80 -3.31
C ASP A 115 12.64 -5.10 -3.96
N GLU A 116 12.92 -3.83 -3.65
CA GLU A 116 14.33 -3.41 -3.66
C GLU A 116 14.92 -3.89 -2.33
N GLU A 117 15.13 -5.20 -2.26
CA GLU A 117 16.27 -5.71 -1.53
C GLU A 117 17.49 -4.93 -2.04
N MET A 118 18.05 -4.17 -1.13
CA MET A 118 19.32 -3.50 -1.24
C MET A 118 20.38 -4.54 -1.60
N LEU A 119 20.62 -4.79 -2.89
CA LEU A 119 21.78 -5.56 -3.35
C LEU A 119 22.93 -4.59 -3.68
N PRO A 120 24.17 -4.98 -3.35
CA PRO A 120 25.25 -4.03 -3.08
C PRO A 120 25.99 -3.56 -4.33
N GLU A 121 26.38 -2.29 -4.26
CA GLU A 121 27.59 -1.66 -4.82
C GLU A 121 27.80 -1.52 -6.35
N VAL A 122 28.20 -0.28 -6.69
CA VAL A 122 28.92 0.24 -7.87
C VAL A 122 28.27 0.20 -9.27
N ALA A 123 27.65 1.34 -9.63
CA ALA A 123 27.98 2.01 -10.89
C ALA A 123 27.77 3.53 -10.74
N SER A 124 28.88 4.27 -10.66
CA SER A 124 28.92 5.71 -10.73
C SER A 124 28.43 6.19 -12.10
N TYR A 125 27.40 7.03 -12.13
CA TYR A 125 27.17 7.93 -13.25
C TYR A 125 27.23 9.36 -12.75
N SER A 126 28.32 10.03 -13.12
CA SER A 126 28.47 11.47 -13.00
C SER A 126 27.57 12.11 -14.07
N LEU A 127 26.55 12.86 -13.65
CA LEU A 127 25.81 13.74 -14.55
C LEU A 127 26.29 15.17 -14.30
N SER A 128 27.33 15.56 -15.04
CA SER A 128 27.80 16.94 -15.15
C SER A 128 26.68 17.82 -15.70
N SER A 129 26.16 18.71 -14.86
CA SER A 129 25.25 19.77 -15.28
C SER A 129 26.07 20.98 -15.71
N GLU A 130 26.13 21.27 -17.01
CA GLU A 130 26.60 22.57 -17.49
C GLU A 130 25.47 23.59 -17.33
N LEU A 131 25.71 24.59 -16.48
CA LEU A 131 24.86 25.76 -16.24
C LEU A 131 25.37 26.89 -17.14
N ASN A 132 24.62 27.26 -18.19
CA ASN A 132 24.81 28.56 -18.84
C ASN A 132 24.04 29.62 -18.06
N VAL A 133 24.80 30.42 -17.31
CA VAL A 133 24.37 31.68 -16.71
C VAL A 133 24.15 32.69 -17.84
N ILE A 134 22.96 33.29 -17.91
CA ILE A 134 22.72 34.51 -18.68
C ILE A 134 22.62 35.63 -17.65
N GLU A 135 23.58 36.55 -17.67
CA GLU A 135 23.54 37.82 -16.94
C GLU A 135 22.62 38.79 -17.69
N GLU A 136 21.71 39.47 -16.97
CA GLU A 136 20.90 40.57 -17.48
C GLU A 136 21.37 41.86 -16.79
N GLU A 137 21.88 42.81 -17.56
CA GLU A 137 22.37 44.12 -17.11
C GLU A 137 21.26 45.17 -17.26
N ARG A 138 20.88 45.85 -16.16
CA ARG A 138 20.69 47.32 -16.11
C ARG A 138 20.63 47.85 -14.68
#